data_AF-A0A381XJF8-F1
#
_entry.id   AF-A0A381XJF8-F1
#
_cell.length_a   1.000
_cell.length_b   1.000
_cell.length_c   1.000
_cell.angle_alpha   90.00
_cell.angle_beta   90.00
_cell.angle_gamma   90.00
#
_symmetry.space_group_name_H-M   'P 1'
#
loop_
_entity.id
_entity.type
_entity.pdbx_description
1 polymer ?
#
loop_
_entity_poly.entity_id
_entity_poly.type
_entity_poly.pdbx_seq_one_letter_code
_entity_poly.pdbx_strand_id
1 'polypeptide(L)'
;VYDEVHRPRFHFSARQNWHNDPNGLIYHAGRWHLFFQHNPEATVWGNMTWGHAVSDDLVHWVQMEHALYPDEHGTMFSGSAVVDRFDTSGLGEDTLLAFYTAAGSHVEPPKPYTQCLAYSIDSGDTWLKFDENPIVSWIDAHNRDPKVVWHAPTRCWIMALYLADDR
;
A
#
# COMPACT_ATOMS: atom_id res chain seq x y z
N VAL A 1 -8.20 16.01 -19.98
CA VAL A 1 -7.89 14.66 -19.42
C VAL A 1 -9.11 14.29 -18.58
N TYR A 2 -9.62 13.05 -18.65
CA TYR A 2 -10.86 12.57 -17.97
C TYR A 2 -12.23 12.92 -18.60
N ASP A 3 -12.30 13.14 -19.93
CA ASP A 3 -13.56 13.41 -20.67
C ASP A 3 -14.12 12.19 -21.44
N GLU A 4 -13.62 10.98 -21.16
CA GLU A 4 -14.08 9.76 -21.84
C GLU A 4 -15.52 9.38 -21.42
N VAL A 5 -16.29 8.77 -22.33
CA VAL A 5 -17.75 8.48 -22.17
C VAL A 5 -18.10 7.75 -20.87
N HIS A 6 -17.24 6.84 -20.42
CA HIS A 6 -17.45 6.04 -19.21
C HIS A 6 -16.58 6.48 -18.03
N ARG A 7 -15.84 7.58 -18.17
CA ARG A 7 -14.97 8.07 -17.11
C ARG A 7 -15.81 8.65 -15.97
N PRO A 8 -15.73 8.09 -14.74
CA PRO A 8 -16.42 8.68 -13.60
C PRO A 8 -15.94 10.11 -13.35
N ARG A 9 -16.86 11.03 -13.07
CA ARG A 9 -16.55 12.45 -12.86
C ARG A 9 -16.29 12.84 -11.41
N PHE A 10 -16.76 12.02 -10.47
CA PHE A 10 -16.66 12.26 -9.02
C PHE A 10 -16.23 11.02 -8.23
N HIS A 11 -15.84 9.94 -8.92
CA HIS A 11 -15.16 8.80 -8.31
C HIS A 11 -13.72 8.78 -8.82
N PHE A 12 -12.79 8.41 -7.95
CA PHE A 12 -11.41 8.21 -8.38
C PHE A 12 -11.32 7.11 -9.44
N SER A 13 -10.50 7.35 -10.46
CA SER A 13 -10.00 6.31 -11.36
C SER A 13 -8.58 6.70 -11.79
N ALA A 14 -7.68 5.72 -11.89
CA ALA A 14 -6.34 5.96 -12.41
C ALA A 14 -6.41 6.58 -13.83
N ARG A 15 -5.45 7.47 -14.15
CA ARG A 15 -5.36 8.13 -15.47
C ARG A 15 -5.49 7.13 -16.62
N GLN A 16 -4.83 5.99 -16.51
CA GLN A 16 -4.80 4.91 -17.49
C GLN A 16 -4.77 3.56 -16.77
N ASN A 17 -4.99 2.47 -17.51
CA ASN A 17 -4.74 1.08 -17.09
C ASN A 17 -5.56 0.55 -15.90
N TRP A 18 -5.24 -0.68 -15.47
CA TRP A 18 -6.00 -1.43 -14.48
C TRP A 18 -5.70 -0.94 -13.05
N HIS A 19 -6.74 -0.73 -12.25
CA HIS A 19 -6.61 -0.63 -10.79
C HIS A 19 -7.73 -1.42 -10.09
N ASN A 20 -7.46 -1.86 -8.87
CA ASN A 20 -8.44 -2.55 -8.02
C ASN A 20 -8.44 -1.99 -6.59
N ASP A 21 -8.05 -2.77 -5.60
CA ASP A 21 -8.26 -2.50 -4.19
C ASP A 21 -7.66 -1.14 -3.77
N PRO A 22 -8.38 -0.36 -2.95
CA PRO A 22 -7.77 0.77 -2.26
C PRO A 22 -6.77 0.26 -1.22
N ASN A 23 -5.62 0.92 -1.12
CA ASN A 23 -4.56 0.60 -0.18
C ASN A 23 -4.17 1.84 0.61
N GLY A 24 -3.47 1.62 1.73
CA GLY A 24 -2.75 2.68 2.41
C GLY A 24 -3.59 3.90 2.81
N LEU A 25 -4.92 3.79 2.95
CA LEU A 25 -5.80 4.93 3.18
C LEU A 25 -5.42 5.64 4.48
N ILE A 26 -4.90 6.86 4.36
CA ILE A 26 -4.37 7.60 5.50
C ILE A 26 -4.61 9.10 5.34
N TYR A 27 -4.91 9.76 6.46
CA TYR A 27 -4.96 11.21 6.55
C TYR A 27 -3.78 11.70 7.38
N HIS A 28 -3.00 12.61 6.80
CA HIS A 28 -1.83 13.17 7.45
C HIS A 28 -1.64 14.63 7.02
N ALA A 29 -1.33 15.51 7.98
CA ALA A 29 -1.00 16.91 7.74
C ALA A 29 -1.95 17.68 6.79
N GLY A 30 -3.27 17.45 6.89
CA GLY A 30 -4.25 18.14 6.03
C GLY A 30 -4.61 17.41 4.74
N ARG A 31 -3.94 16.29 4.44
CA ARG A 31 -4.01 15.60 3.15
C ARG A 31 -4.50 14.16 3.32
N TRP A 32 -5.46 13.76 2.50
CA TRP A 32 -5.86 12.37 2.31
C TRP A 32 -4.98 11.72 1.27
N HIS A 33 -4.45 10.54 1.58
CA HIS A 33 -3.72 9.69 0.65
C HIS A 33 -4.58 8.47 0.30
N LEU A 34 -4.74 8.26 -0.99
CA LEU A 34 -5.34 7.07 -1.59
C LEU A 34 -4.24 6.33 -2.35
N PHE A 35 -3.87 5.16 -1.86
CA PHE A 35 -3.09 4.22 -2.67
C PHE A 35 -4.03 3.21 -3.29
N PHE A 36 -3.59 2.56 -4.36
CA PHE A 36 -4.40 1.55 -5.04
C PHE A 36 -3.51 0.55 -5.77
N GLN A 37 -3.93 -0.70 -5.77
CA GLN A 37 -3.33 -1.73 -6.62
C GLN A 37 -3.42 -1.28 -8.08
N HIS A 38 -2.30 -1.27 -8.79
CA HIS A 38 -2.24 -0.74 -10.15
C HIS A 38 -1.33 -1.58 -11.07
N ASN A 39 -1.80 -1.86 -12.28
CA ASN A 39 -0.95 -2.32 -13.38
C ASN A 39 -0.60 -1.08 -14.24
N PRO A 40 0.64 -0.57 -14.20
CA PRO A 40 1.00 0.61 -14.98
C PRO A 40 1.13 0.33 -16.49
N GLU A 41 1.09 -0.93 -16.92
CA GLU A 41 1.41 -1.32 -18.30
C GLU A 41 0.20 -1.82 -19.11
N ALA A 42 -0.88 -2.25 -18.46
CA ALA A 42 -2.02 -2.83 -19.16
C ALA A 42 -3.38 -2.60 -18.49
N THR A 43 -4.44 -2.70 -19.29
CA THR A 43 -5.84 -2.63 -18.85
C THR A 43 -6.36 -3.94 -18.26
N VAL A 44 -5.47 -4.85 -17.86
CA VAL A 44 -5.78 -6.13 -17.24
C VAL A 44 -4.95 -6.31 -15.97
N TRP A 45 -5.39 -7.20 -15.11
CA TRP A 45 -4.66 -7.54 -13.89
C TRP A 45 -3.28 -8.17 -14.21
N GLY A 46 -2.23 -7.72 -13.51
CA GLY A 46 -0.85 -8.22 -13.62
C GLY A 46 0.18 -7.15 -13.21
N ASN A 47 1.42 -7.53 -12.90
CA ASN A 47 2.53 -6.61 -12.58
C ASN A 47 2.17 -5.51 -11.56
N MET A 48 1.63 -5.90 -10.40
CA MET A 48 1.03 -4.95 -9.46
C MET A 48 2.03 -4.02 -8.79
N THR A 49 1.67 -2.73 -8.76
CA THR A 49 2.30 -1.62 -8.05
C THR A 49 1.30 -1.00 -7.07
N TRP A 50 1.76 -0.14 -6.17
CA TRP A 50 0.87 0.82 -5.49
C TRP A 50 0.92 2.15 -6.23
N GLY A 51 -0.16 2.46 -6.96
CA GLY A 51 -0.43 3.81 -7.41
C GLY A 51 -0.80 4.72 -6.23
N HIS A 52 -0.69 6.03 -6.42
CA HIS A 52 -0.91 7.01 -5.35
C HIS A 52 -1.66 8.24 -5.88
N ALA A 53 -2.62 8.72 -5.10
CA ALA A 53 -3.30 9.98 -5.30
C ALA A 53 -3.55 10.68 -3.96
N VAL A 54 -3.63 12.00 -4.00
CA VAL A 54 -3.88 12.84 -2.83
C VAL A 54 -5.07 13.76 -3.03
N SER A 55 -5.74 14.10 -1.93
CA SER A 55 -6.87 15.04 -1.93
C SER A 55 -6.98 15.75 -0.59
N ASP A 56 -7.45 16.99 -0.59
CA ASP A 56 -7.74 17.72 0.64
C ASP A 56 -9.20 17.52 1.10
N ASP A 57 -10.06 16.92 0.26
CA ASP A 57 -11.52 16.85 0.49
C ASP A 57 -12.18 15.50 0.12
N LEU A 58 -11.38 14.48 -0.22
CA LEU A 58 -11.82 13.15 -0.69
C LEU A 58 -12.57 13.14 -2.03
N VAL A 59 -12.65 14.27 -2.73
CA VAL A 59 -13.40 14.42 -3.99
C VAL A 59 -12.47 14.83 -5.13
N HIS A 60 -11.64 15.85 -4.92
CA HIS A 60 -10.72 16.37 -5.92
C HIS A 60 -9.34 15.72 -5.74
N TRP A 61 -9.06 14.73 -6.58
CA TRP A 61 -7.85 13.92 -6.50
C TRP A 61 -6.77 14.39 -7.46
N VAL A 62 -5.54 14.48 -6.96
CA VAL A 62 -4.32 14.64 -7.76
C VAL A 62 -3.58 13.32 -7.75
N GLN A 63 -3.53 12.64 -8.90
CA GLN A 63 -2.72 11.42 -9.03
C GLN A 63 -1.23 11.79 -9.06
N MET A 64 -0.47 11.14 -8.17
CA MET A 64 0.96 11.29 -7.94
C MET A 64 1.76 10.23 -8.70
N GLU A 65 3.08 10.23 -8.54
CA GLU A 65 3.93 9.09 -8.92
C GLU A 65 3.57 7.84 -8.12
N HIS A 66 3.86 6.65 -8.66
CA HIS A 66 3.59 5.42 -7.94
C HIS A 66 4.48 5.32 -6.70
N ALA A 67 3.90 4.85 -5.60
CA ALA A 67 4.57 4.76 -4.32
C ALA A 67 5.47 3.52 -4.22
N LEU A 68 4.98 2.36 -4.68
CA LEU A 68 5.70 1.09 -4.57
C LEU A 68 5.70 0.34 -5.90
N TYR A 69 6.89 -0.13 -6.29
CA TYR A 69 7.11 -0.96 -7.48
C TYR A 69 7.47 -2.41 -7.08
N PRO A 70 7.24 -3.43 -7.93
CA PRO A 70 7.77 -4.78 -7.74
C PRO A 70 9.28 -4.81 -7.44
N ASP A 71 9.71 -5.77 -6.65
CA ASP A 71 11.12 -6.04 -6.34
C ASP A 71 11.40 -7.55 -6.31
N GLU A 72 12.56 -7.94 -5.78
CA GLU A 72 12.93 -9.34 -5.63
C GLU A 72 12.00 -10.14 -4.71
N HIS A 73 11.20 -9.51 -3.84
CA HIS A 73 10.25 -10.19 -2.96
C HIS A 73 8.92 -10.48 -3.64
N GLY A 74 8.53 -9.71 -4.66
CA GLY A 74 7.29 -9.95 -5.39
C GLY A 74 6.67 -8.69 -6.00
N THR A 75 5.51 -8.88 -6.61
CA THR A 75 4.62 -7.77 -6.99
C THR A 75 3.91 -7.21 -5.74
N MET A 76 3.57 -5.93 -5.77
CA MET A 76 2.98 -5.25 -4.62
C MET A 76 1.50 -5.61 -4.53
N PHE A 77 1.12 -6.35 -3.48
CA PHE A 77 -0.27 -6.67 -3.15
C PHE A 77 -0.79 -5.71 -2.08
N SER A 78 -2.09 -5.79 -1.82
CA SER A 78 -2.82 -4.86 -0.98
C SER A 78 -2.27 -4.77 0.44
N GLY A 79 -2.67 -3.70 1.13
CA GLY A 79 -2.23 -3.42 2.49
C GLY A 79 -2.73 -2.08 3.02
N SER A 80 -2.11 -1.61 4.09
CA SER A 80 -2.56 -0.44 4.85
C SER A 80 -1.42 0.48 5.24
N ALA A 81 -1.74 1.70 5.66
CA ALA A 81 -0.76 2.66 6.13
C ALA A 81 -1.21 3.30 7.45
N VAL A 82 -0.25 3.75 8.25
CA VAL A 82 -0.44 4.42 9.54
C VAL A 82 0.55 5.55 9.72
N VAL A 83 0.23 6.50 10.61
CA VAL A 83 1.18 7.53 11.06
C VAL A 83 1.84 7.02 12.35
N ASP A 84 3.16 6.87 12.35
CA ASP A 84 3.94 6.56 13.55
C ASP A 84 4.22 7.84 14.34
N ARG A 85 3.21 8.29 15.08
CA ARG A 85 3.22 9.57 15.80
C ARG A 85 4.25 9.66 16.92
N PHE A 86 4.75 8.53 17.39
CA PHE A 86 5.60 8.45 18.58
C PHE A 86 6.95 7.83 18.29
N ASP A 87 7.34 7.79 17.01
CA ASP A 87 8.61 7.23 16.53
C ASP A 87 8.90 5.84 17.12
N THR A 88 7.86 5.00 17.15
CA THR A 88 8.00 3.63 17.67
C THR A 88 8.81 2.74 16.74
N SER A 89 8.95 3.10 15.46
CA SER A 89 9.81 2.44 14.49
C SER A 89 11.27 2.90 14.53
N GLY A 90 11.57 4.07 15.13
CA GLY A 90 12.90 4.69 15.07
C GLY A 90 13.25 5.31 13.71
N LEU A 91 12.22 5.68 12.92
CA LEU A 91 12.36 6.27 11.58
C LEU A 91 12.09 7.79 11.57
N GLY A 92 11.68 8.35 12.71
CA GLY A 92 11.30 9.74 12.92
C GLY A 92 9.85 9.88 13.37
N GLU A 93 9.57 10.92 14.16
CA GLU A 93 8.20 11.27 14.54
C GLU A 93 7.34 11.57 13.32
N ASP A 94 6.08 11.15 13.36
CA ASP A 94 5.08 11.36 12.32
C ASP A 94 5.43 10.73 10.95
N THR A 95 6.40 9.82 10.93
CA THR A 95 6.72 8.97 9.77
C THR A 95 5.50 8.17 9.32
N LEU A 96 5.23 8.16 8.03
CA LEU A 96 4.17 7.30 7.47
C LEU A 96 4.75 5.91 7.23
N LEU A 97 4.03 4.89 7.69
CA LEU A 97 4.40 3.48 7.52
C LEU A 97 3.35 2.81 6.64
N ALA A 98 3.78 2.17 5.56
CA ALA A 98 2.95 1.39 4.65
C ALA A 98 3.31 -0.10 4.78
N PHE A 99 2.34 -0.89 5.21
CA PHE A 99 2.43 -2.33 5.32
C PHE A 99 1.76 -2.95 4.10
N TYR A 100 2.47 -3.82 3.39
CA TYR A 100 2.00 -4.40 2.15
C TYR A 100 2.40 -5.88 2.04
N THR A 101 1.68 -6.63 1.22
CA THR A 101 2.08 -7.99 0.86
C THR A 101 3.00 -7.96 -0.35
N ALA A 102 4.16 -8.61 -0.26
CA ALA A 102 4.94 -8.97 -1.44
C ALA A 102 4.46 -10.35 -1.94
N ALA A 103 3.83 -10.38 -3.11
CA ALA A 103 3.35 -11.62 -3.72
C ALA A 103 4.47 -12.29 -4.52
N GLY A 104 5.24 -13.14 -3.85
CA GLY A 104 6.42 -13.78 -4.41
C GLY A 104 6.16 -14.82 -5.50
N SER A 105 4.92 -15.27 -5.71
CA SER A 105 4.57 -16.22 -6.77
C SER A 105 4.70 -15.62 -8.19
N HIS A 106 4.84 -14.30 -8.29
CA HIS A 106 4.95 -13.55 -9.55
C HIS A 106 6.38 -13.14 -9.89
N VAL A 107 7.39 -13.67 -9.19
CA VAL A 107 8.81 -13.49 -9.50
C VAL A 107 9.49 -14.83 -9.82
N GLU A 108 10.67 -14.78 -10.43
CA GLU A 108 11.46 -15.96 -10.83
C GLU A 108 12.81 -15.98 -10.09
N PRO A 109 13.12 -17.02 -9.29
CA PRO A 109 12.25 -18.15 -8.93
C PRO A 109 11.09 -17.73 -8.00
N PRO A 110 9.96 -18.46 -7.99
CA PRO A 110 8.83 -18.16 -7.12
C PRO A 110 9.23 -18.10 -5.64
N LYS A 111 8.70 -17.10 -4.94
CA LYS A 111 8.88 -16.89 -3.51
C LYS A 111 7.53 -16.96 -2.76
N PRO A 112 7.55 -17.20 -1.44
CA PRO A 112 6.35 -17.13 -0.62
C PRO A 112 5.72 -15.73 -0.59
N TYR A 113 4.47 -15.65 -0.13
CA TYR A 113 3.82 -14.38 0.17
C TYR A 113 4.29 -13.89 1.54
N THR A 114 4.87 -12.69 1.61
CA THR A 114 5.44 -12.12 2.83
C THR A 114 4.91 -10.72 3.09
N GLN A 115 4.98 -10.25 4.34
CA GLN A 115 4.55 -8.88 4.68
C GLN A 115 5.76 -7.99 4.83
N CYS A 116 5.71 -6.86 4.16
CA CYS A 116 6.79 -5.92 4.05
C CYS A 116 6.35 -4.54 4.55
N LEU A 117 7.33 -3.72 4.85
CA LEU A 117 7.19 -2.34 5.29
C LEU A 117 7.85 -1.41 4.27
N ALA A 118 7.18 -0.32 3.97
CA ALA A 118 7.77 0.88 3.39
C ALA A 118 7.45 2.08 4.27
N TYR A 119 8.24 3.14 4.16
CA TYR A 119 8.07 4.34 4.97
C TYR A 119 8.27 5.61 4.15
N SER A 120 7.69 6.69 4.64
CA SER A 120 7.86 8.03 4.09
C SER A 120 8.10 9.03 5.22
N ILE A 121 9.17 9.81 5.06
CA ILE A 121 9.58 10.89 5.97
C ILE A 121 9.31 12.28 5.37
N ASP A 122 8.63 12.34 4.23
CA ASP A 122 8.29 13.56 3.48
C ASP A 122 6.77 13.67 3.27
N SER A 123 6.01 13.31 4.31
CA SER A 123 4.54 13.37 4.34
C SER A 123 3.85 12.60 3.20
N GLY A 124 4.46 11.50 2.74
CA GLY A 124 3.89 10.57 1.78
C GLY A 124 4.16 10.92 0.32
N ASP A 125 5.05 11.88 0.03
CA ASP A 125 5.41 12.27 -1.33
C ASP A 125 6.37 11.24 -1.98
N THR A 126 7.29 10.65 -1.20
CA THR A 126 8.13 9.52 -1.63
C THR A 126 8.14 8.40 -0.61
N TRP A 127 8.41 7.17 -1.09
CA TRP A 127 8.36 5.96 -0.27
C TRP A 127 9.61 5.11 -0.45
N LEU A 128 10.20 4.70 0.67
CA LEU A 128 11.36 3.81 0.73
C LEU A 128 10.94 2.48 1.34
N LYS A 129 11.35 1.37 0.74
CA LYS A 129 11.15 0.04 1.32
C LYS A 129 12.13 -0.16 2.47
N PHE A 130 11.68 -0.84 3.51
CA PHE A 130 12.52 -1.18 4.66
C PHE A 130 13.56 -2.23 4.28
N ASP A 131 14.81 -2.01 4.66
CA ASP A 131 15.94 -2.86 4.24
C ASP A 131 15.86 -4.29 4.77
N GLU A 132 15.25 -4.47 5.96
CA GLU A 132 15.08 -5.79 6.58
C GLU A 132 13.81 -6.51 6.14
N ASN A 133 13.22 -6.11 5.01
CA ASN A 133 12.06 -6.82 4.47
C ASN A 133 12.40 -8.29 4.13
N PRO A 134 11.44 -9.22 4.33
CA PRO A 134 10.11 -8.99 4.90
C PRO A 134 10.10 -8.89 6.44
N ILE A 135 9.27 -8.01 6.99
CA ILE A 135 9.08 -7.88 8.45
C ILE A 135 8.22 -9.00 9.05
N VAL A 136 7.40 -9.67 8.23
CA VAL A 136 6.71 -10.90 8.60
C VAL A 136 6.93 -11.91 7.49
N SER A 137 7.71 -12.95 7.81
CA SER A 137 7.92 -14.10 6.94
C SER A 137 6.62 -14.85 6.64
N TRP A 138 6.70 -15.78 5.69
CA TRP A 138 5.56 -16.63 5.34
C TRP A 138 4.95 -17.33 6.56
N ILE A 139 3.63 -17.31 6.62
CA ILE A 139 2.83 -17.96 7.67
C ILE A 139 2.13 -19.17 7.08
N ASP A 140 1.33 -18.95 6.04
CA ASP A 140 0.55 -19.99 5.37
C ASP A 140 0.05 -19.53 3.99
N ALA A 141 -0.04 -20.46 3.05
CA ALA A 141 -0.60 -20.27 1.71
C ALA A 141 -0.27 -18.89 1.09
N HIS A 142 -1.31 -18.12 0.76
CA HIS A 142 -1.23 -16.75 0.23
C HIS A 142 -1.55 -15.70 1.31
N ASN A 143 -0.93 -15.81 2.49
CA ASN A 143 -1.12 -14.86 3.59
C ASN A 143 -0.92 -13.41 3.11
N ARG A 144 -1.90 -12.54 3.34
CA ARG A 144 -1.90 -11.23 2.68
C ARG A 144 -2.77 -10.18 3.36
N ASP A 145 -2.74 -8.99 2.76
CA ASP A 145 -3.61 -7.84 3.01
C ASP A 145 -3.47 -7.32 4.45
N PRO A 146 -2.25 -6.92 4.89
CA PRO A 146 -1.99 -6.50 6.25
C PRO A 146 -2.77 -5.23 6.59
N LYS A 147 -3.69 -5.35 7.55
CA LYS A 147 -4.31 -4.20 8.21
C LYS A 147 -3.60 -3.93 9.52
N VAL A 148 -2.84 -2.84 9.56
CA VAL A 148 -2.14 -2.39 10.77
C VAL A 148 -2.87 -1.21 11.41
N VAL A 149 -3.00 -1.25 12.74
CA VAL A 149 -3.56 -0.17 13.56
C VAL A 149 -2.76 0.00 14.85
N TRP A 150 -2.69 1.23 15.36
CA TRP A 150 -2.22 1.49 16.72
C TRP A 150 -3.34 1.21 17.72
N HIS A 151 -3.11 0.29 18.64
CA HIS A 151 -4.05 0.01 19.73
C HIS A 151 -3.59 0.72 21.01
N ALA A 152 -4.13 1.93 21.23
CA ALA A 152 -3.73 2.80 22.33
C ALA A 152 -3.80 2.16 23.74
N PRO A 153 -4.82 1.35 24.09
CA PRO A 153 -4.90 0.73 25.41
C PRO A 153 -3.74 -0.23 25.73
N THR A 154 -3.28 -1.01 24.75
CA THR A 154 -2.16 -1.95 24.95
C THR A 154 -0.82 -1.37 24.53
N ARG A 155 -0.81 -0.19 23.90
CA ARG A 155 0.39 0.45 23.33
C ARG A 155 1.15 -0.46 22.37
N CYS A 156 0.40 -1.16 21.52
CA CYS A 156 0.97 -2.04 20.50
C CYS A 156 0.39 -1.74 19.13
N TRP A 157 1.18 -1.99 18.10
CA TRP A 157 0.69 -2.18 16.75
C TRP A 157 0.01 -3.55 16.65
N ILE A 158 -1.18 -3.58 16.04
CA ILE A 158 -1.91 -4.81 15.74
C ILE A 158 -1.97 -4.95 14.23
N MET A 159 -1.52 -6.09 13.71
CA MET A 159 -1.66 -6.48 12.32
C MET A 159 -2.69 -7.60 12.21
N ALA A 160 -3.75 -7.36 11.44
CA ALA A 160 -4.67 -8.41 10.97
C ALA A 160 -4.26 -8.84 9.55
N LEU A 161 -4.30 -10.14 9.29
CA LEU A 161 -3.92 -10.76 8.01
C LEU A 161 -4.99 -11.74 7.56
N TYR A 162 -5.19 -11.84 6.25
CA TYR A 162 -5.91 -12.95 5.65
C TYR A 162 -5.03 -14.20 5.67
N LEU A 163 -5.57 -15.32 6.14
CA LEU A 163 -5.01 -16.67 6.04
C LEU A 163 -6.03 -17.57 5.32
N ALA A 164 -5.58 -18.62 4.63
CA ALA A 164 -6.45 -19.45 3.81
C ALA A 164 -7.41 -20.35 4.62
N ASP A 165 -7.05 -20.68 5.86
CA ASP A 165 -7.84 -21.54 6.74
C ASP A 165 -8.33 -20.76 7.98
N ASP A 166 -9.61 -20.95 8.34
CA ASP A 166 -10.16 -20.56 9.64
C ASP A 166 -9.49 -21.44 10.72
N ARG A 167 -8.63 -20.87 11.57
CA ARG A 167 -8.07 -21.53 12.76
C ARG A 167 -8.44 -20.78 14.03
#